data_AF-A0A534N8P0-F1
#
_entry.id   AF-A0A534N8P0-F1
#
_cell.length_a   1.000
_cell.length_b   1.000
_cell.length_c   1.000
_cell.angle_alpha   90.00
_cell.angle_beta   90.00
_cell.angle_gamma   90.00
#
_symmetry.space_group_name_H-M   'P 1'
#
loop_
_entity.id
_entity.type
_entity.pdbx_description
1 polymer ?
#
loop_
_entity_poly.entity_id
_entity_poly.type
_entity_poly.pdbx_seq_one_letter_code
_entity_poly.pdbx_strand_id
1 'polypeptide(L)'
;MKQRYIVVEGPIGVGKTALTRALAKHFAARSVFEIVEENPFLASFYQDRNKYAFQTQLFFLLSRFKQQQDLFQQDLFSQATVSDYLFAKDRIFASITLDPNELALYERVYQHLGPRVMKPDLVIYLQARLDVLLARIRKRGRDFERKFDAEYLAELSRTYNDFFHRYDETPLLVINTSDIDFVESDRDFEELIRALGSIKAGTQYYQPLGTRA
;
A
#
# COMPACT_ATOMS: atom_id res chain seq x y z
N MET A 1 18.08 -12.44 5.05
CA MET A 1 17.37 -11.24 5.52
C MET A 1 16.62 -11.58 6.81
N LYS A 2 16.61 -10.71 7.83
CA LYS A 2 15.94 -11.01 9.12
C LYS A 2 14.41 -10.92 8.99
N GLN A 3 13.91 -9.99 8.18
CA GLN A 3 12.52 -9.88 7.78
C GLN A 3 12.26 -10.78 6.56
N ARG A 4 11.23 -11.63 6.61
CA ARG A 4 10.87 -12.52 5.51
C ARG A 4 9.58 -12.08 4.82
N TYR A 5 8.77 -11.23 5.45
CA TYR A 5 7.58 -10.64 4.85
C TYR A 5 7.59 -9.11 5.01
N ILE A 6 7.85 -8.40 3.91
CA ILE A 6 7.80 -6.94 3.85
C ILE A 6 6.54 -6.50 3.11
N VAL A 7 5.90 -5.46 3.62
CA VAL A 7 4.79 -4.78 2.95
C VAL A 7 5.17 -3.34 2.64
N VAL A 8 4.93 -2.88 1.42
CA VAL A 8 5.05 -1.48 1.01
C VAL A 8 3.65 -0.88 0.91
N GLU A 9 3.45 0.23 1.61
CA GLU A 9 2.15 0.91 1.71
C GLU A 9 2.21 2.41 1.43
N GLY A 10 1.04 2.99 1.18
CA GLY A 10 0.86 4.42 1.03
C GLY A 10 -0.18 4.83 -0.02
N PRO A 11 -0.43 6.15 -0.19
CA PRO A 11 -1.50 6.64 -1.03
C PRO A 11 -1.33 6.26 -2.51
N ILE A 12 -2.38 6.44 -3.29
CA ILE A 12 -2.38 6.17 -4.74
C ILE A 12 -1.31 7.07 -5.40
N GLY A 13 -0.50 6.48 -6.29
CA GLY A 13 0.56 7.22 -6.99
C GLY A 13 1.89 7.35 -6.23
N VAL A 14 2.01 6.86 -4.99
CA VAL A 14 3.24 7.07 -4.20
C VAL A 14 4.44 6.22 -4.64
N GLY A 15 4.23 5.17 -5.44
CA GLY A 15 5.31 4.31 -5.95
C GLY A 15 5.40 2.90 -5.33
N LYS A 16 4.35 2.43 -4.63
CA LYS A 16 4.29 1.10 -4.00
C LYS A 16 4.77 -0.04 -4.91
N THR A 17 4.08 -0.24 -6.04
CA THR A 17 4.38 -1.32 -6.99
C THR A 17 5.82 -1.24 -7.51
N ALA A 18 6.35 -0.03 -7.70
CA ALA A 18 7.72 0.16 -8.17
C ALA A 18 8.73 -0.26 -7.09
N LEU A 19 8.53 0.17 -5.84
CA LEU A 19 9.41 -0.21 -4.74
C LEU A 19 9.31 -1.71 -4.45
N THR A 20 8.11 -2.28 -4.44
CA THR A 20 7.90 -3.73 -4.27
C THR A 20 8.67 -4.53 -5.32
N ARG A 21 8.66 -4.12 -6.59
CA ARG A 21 9.45 -4.77 -7.66
C ARG A 21 10.96 -4.64 -7.42
N ALA A 22 11.42 -3.45 -7.05
CA ALA A 22 12.83 -3.19 -6.81
C ALA A 22 13.37 -4.01 -5.62
N LEU A 23 12.64 -4.03 -4.50
CA LEU A 23 12.98 -4.83 -3.33
C LEU A 23 12.91 -6.34 -3.62
N ALA A 24 11.88 -6.80 -4.33
CA ALA A 24 11.76 -8.19 -4.71
C ALA A 24 12.94 -8.67 -5.57
N LYS A 25 13.36 -7.84 -6.54
CA LYS A 25 14.54 -8.11 -7.36
C LYS A 25 15.82 -8.13 -6.52
N HIS A 26 16.02 -7.13 -5.66
CA HIS A 26 17.23 -7.00 -4.84
C HIS A 26 17.40 -8.16 -3.85
N PHE A 27 16.31 -8.61 -3.22
CA PHE A 27 16.34 -9.70 -2.22
C PHE A 27 16.08 -11.09 -2.79
N ALA A 28 15.94 -11.22 -4.12
CA ALA A 28 15.45 -12.45 -4.77
C ALA A 28 14.17 -12.99 -4.11
N ALA A 29 13.28 -12.08 -3.73
CA ALA A 29 12.05 -12.36 -3.01
C ALA A 29 10.88 -12.51 -3.99
N ARG A 30 9.86 -13.25 -3.55
CA ARG A 30 8.56 -13.29 -4.21
C ARG A 30 7.91 -11.91 -4.14
N SER A 31 7.28 -11.48 -5.22
CA SER A 31 6.46 -10.25 -5.22
C SER A 31 4.97 -10.58 -5.21
N VAL A 32 4.20 -9.76 -4.49
CA VAL A 32 2.74 -9.86 -4.40
C VAL A 32 2.17 -8.48 -4.68
N PHE A 33 1.26 -8.41 -5.65
CA PHE A 33 0.65 -7.16 -6.09
C PHE A 33 -0.86 -7.19 -5.91
N GLU A 34 -1.44 -6.03 -5.59
CA GLU A 34 -2.88 -5.85 -5.58
C GLU A 34 -3.51 -6.05 -6.96
N ILE A 35 -4.54 -6.89 -7.01
CA ILE A 35 -5.29 -7.18 -8.23
C ILE A 35 -6.33 -6.06 -8.45
N VAL A 36 -5.92 -5.01 -9.17
CA VAL A 36 -6.77 -3.84 -9.44
C VAL A 36 -7.66 -4.03 -10.67
N GLU A 37 -7.12 -4.58 -11.75
CA GLU A 37 -7.77 -4.62 -13.07
C GLU A 37 -8.90 -5.64 -13.16
N GLU A 38 -8.93 -6.64 -12.28
CA GLU A 38 -10.00 -7.65 -12.24
C GLU A 38 -11.24 -7.18 -11.46
N ASN A 39 -11.18 -6.02 -10.79
CA ASN A 39 -12.32 -5.52 -10.01
C ASN A 39 -13.41 -4.96 -10.95
N PRO A 40 -14.55 -5.66 -11.12
CA PRO A 40 -15.55 -5.26 -12.09
C PRO A 40 -16.30 -3.97 -11.69
N PHE A 41 -16.19 -3.56 -10.43
CA PHE A 41 -16.88 -2.39 -9.89
C PHE A 41 -16.01 -1.13 -9.91
N LEU A 42 -14.69 -1.27 -10.11
CA LEU A 42 -13.75 -0.15 -9.96
C LEU A 42 -14.01 0.97 -10.96
N ALA A 43 -14.27 0.62 -12.22
CA ALA A 43 -14.60 1.63 -13.24
C ALA A 43 -15.90 2.38 -12.88
N SER A 44 -16.92 1.67 -12.37
CA SER A 44 -18.18 2.25 -11.93
C SER A 44 -18.04 3.07 -10.64
N PHE A 45 -17.15 2.70 -9.74
CA PHE A 45 -16.81 3.48 -8.54
C PHE A 45 -16.29 4.88 -8.88
N TYR A 46 -15.45 5.00 -9.91
CA TYR A 46 -14.99 6.33 -10.35
C TYR A 46 -16.07 7.15 -11.06
N GLN A 47 -17.21 6.55 -11.43
CA GLN A 47 -18.36 7.25 -12.00
C GLN A 47 -19.39 7.63 -10.92
N ASP A 48 -19.62 6.75 -9.95
CA ASP A 48 -20.56 6.93 -8.84
C ASP A 48 -20.06 6.19 -7.60
N ARG A 49 -19.35 6.91 -6.71
CA ARG A 49 -18.76 6.31 -5.51
C ARG A 49 -19.83 5.77 -4.57
N ASN A 50 -20.90 6.52 -4.36
CA ASN A 50 -21.96 6.17 -3.40
C ASN A 50 -22.64 4.84 -3.76
N LYS A 51 -22.76 4.53 -5.04
CA LYS A 51 -23.43 3.30 -5.49
C LYS A 51 -22.53 2.06 -5.54
N TYR A 52 -21.23 2.27 -5.78
CA TYR A 52 -20.30 1.18 -6.09
C TYR A 52 -19.16 1.00 -5.06
N ALA A 53 -19.08 1.86 -4.03
CA ALA A 53 -18.02 1.78 -3.03
C ALA A 53 -18.03 0.43 -2.30
N PHE A 54 -19.18 -0.02 -1.80
CA PHE A 54 -19.26 -1.27 -1.04
C PHE A 54 -18.80 -2.50 -1.83
N GLN A 55 -19.28 -2.67 -3.05
CA GLN A 55 -18.91 -3.80 -3.92
C GLN A 55 -17.43 -3.73 -4.29
N THR A 56 -16.91 -2.52 -4.53
CA THR A 56 -15.49 -2.28 -4.83
C THR A 56 -14.60 -2.67 -3.65
N GLN A 57 -14.94 -2.22 -2.43
CA GLN A 57 -14.17 -2.55 -1.23
C GLN A 57 -14.27 -4.03 -0.87
N LEU A 58 -15.46 -4.63 -0.95
CA LEU A 58 -15.64 -6.05 -0.66
C LEU A 58 -14.85 -6.95 -1.63
N PHE A 59 -14.79 -6.58 -2.92
CA PHE A 59 -13.95 -7.27 -3.89
C PHE A 59 -12.47 -7.22 -3.47
N PHE A 60 -11.95 -6.03 -3.12
CA PHE A 60 -10.56 -5.88 -2.69
C PHE A 60 -10.26 -6.69 -1.43
N LEU A 61 -11.14 -6.66 -0.43
CA LEU A 61 -11.00 -7.45 0.79
C LEU A 61 -10.87 -8.95 0.50
N LEU A 62 -11.80 -9.50 -0.29
CA LEU A 62 -11.84 -10.92 -0.62
C LEU A 62 -10.66 -11.34 -1.52
N SER A 63 -10.30 -10.51 -2.50
CA SER A 63 -9.13 -10.74 -3.36
C SER A 63 -7.84 -10.81 -2.54
N ARG A 64 -7.62 -9.81 -1.66
CA ARG A 64 -6.43 -9.80 -0.80
C ARG A 64 -6.43 -10.99 0.15
N PHE A 65 -7.58 -11.36 0.70
CA PHE A 65 -7.69 -12.54 1.57
C PHE A 65 -7.28 -13.81 0.83
N LYS A 66 -7.80 -14.03 -0.39
CA LYS A 66 -7.44 -15.18 -1.23
C LYS A 66 -5.95 -15.21 -1.51
N GLN A 67 -5.35 -14.10 -1.93
CA GLN A 67 -3.91 -14.01 -2.16
C GLN A 67 -3.11 -14.37 -0.90
N GLN A 68 -3.53 -13.93 0.29
CA GLN A 68 -2.86 -14.26 1.55
C GLN A 68 -3.00 -15.75 1.92
N GLN A 69 -4.12 -16.39 1.63
CA GLN A 69 -4.27 -17.84 1.82
C GLN A 69 -3.35 -18.62 0.89
N ASP A 70 -3.25 -18.22 -0.38
CA ASP A 70 -2.36 -18.87 -1.36
C ASP A 70 -0.88 -18.72 -0.96
N LEU A 71 -0.51 -17.56 -0.38
CA LEU A 71 0.82 -17.32 0.19
C LEU A 71 1.12 -18.25 1.38
N PHE A 72 0.14 -18.48 2.25
CA PHE A 72 0.30 -19.34 3.41
C PHE A 72 0.50 -20.82 3.01
N GLN A 73 -0.19 -21.27 1.97
CA GLN A 73 -0.11 -22.66 1.49
C GLN A 73 1.23 -23.00 0.81
N GLN A 74 1.88 -22.04 0.15
CA GLN A 74 3.11 -22.26 -0.62
C GLN A 74 4.40 -22.21 0.20
N ASP A 75 4.31 -22.33 1.53
CA ASP A 75 5.41 -22.27 2.49
C ASP A 75 6.28 -21.01 2.36
N LEU A 76 5.76 -19.92 2.91
CA LEU A 76 6.43 -18.60 2.97
C LEU A 76 7.83 -18.65 3.62
N PHE A 77 8.16 -19.71 4.36
CA PHE A 77 9.47 -19.82 5.03
C PHE A 77 10.60 -20.19 4.09
N SER A 78 10.28 -20.66 2.87
CA SER A 78 11.25 -21.02 1.84
C SER A 78 11.83 -19.81 1.11
N GLN A 79 11.06 -18.72 0.97
CA GLN A 79 11.46 -17.52 0.21
C GLN A 79 10.87 -16.25 0.83
N ALA A 80 11.68 -15.21 0.96
CA ALA A 80 11.19 -13.89 1.38
C ALA A 80 10.11 -13.38 0.42
N THR A 81 9.16 -12.60 0.92
CA THR A 81 8.03 -12.04 0.17
C THR A 81 7.94 -10.53 0.38
N VAL A 82 7.73 -9.80 -0.70
CA VAL A 82 7.44 -8.35 -0.68
C VAL A 82 6.06 -8.11 -1.30
N SER A 83 5.16 -7.48 -0.55
CA SER A 83 3.80 -7.13 -1.00
C SER A 83 3.67 -5.62 -1.20
N ASP A 84 2.87 -5.18 -2.18
CA ASP A 84 2.50 -3.77 -2.38
C ASP A 84 1.18 -3.37 -1.67
N TYR A 85 0.67 -4.25 -0.82
CA TYR A 85 -0.48 -3.97 0.05
C TYR A 85 -0.36 -4.63 1.43
N LEU A 86 -0.95 -3.96 2.42
CA LEU A 86 -1.27 -4.41 3.76
C LEU A 86 -2.75 -4.78 3.81
N PHE A 87 -3.09 -5.91 4.43
CA PHE A 87 -4.49 -6.32 4.56
C PHE A 87 -5.32 -5.26 5.31
N ALA A 88 -4.75 -4.68 6.38
CA ALA A 88 -5.39 -3.65 7.18
C ALA A 88 -5.67 -2.33 6.45
N LYS A 89 -5.00 -2.06 5.30
CA LYS A 89 -5.23 -0.82 4.51
C LYS A 89 -6.67 -0.69 4.05
N ASP A 90 -7.36 -1.82 3.85
CA ASP A 90 -8.69 -1.83 3.25
C ASP A 90 -9.69 -1.01 4.06
N ARG A 91 -9.50 -1.01 5.39
CA ARG A 91 -10.29 -0.24 6.34
C ARG A 91 -10.13 1.27 6.16
N ILE A 92 -8.97 1.74 5.66
CA ILE A 92 -8.71 3.17 5.37
C ILE A 92 -9.60 3.62 4.21
N PHE A 93 -9.71 2.81 3.15
CA PHE A 93 -10.57 3.15 2.02
C PHE A 93 -12.06 3.00 2.38
N ALA A 94 -12.39 1.93 3.10
CA ALA A 94 -13.75 1.68 3.56
C ALA A 94 -14.28 2.81 4.43
N SER A 95 -13.48 3.34 5.37
CA SER A 95 -13.92 4.41 6.28
C SER A 95 -14.18 5.76 5.60
N ILE A 96 -13.58 6.00 4.43
CA ILE A 96 -13.79 7.23 3.64
C ILE A 96 -14.97 7.09 2.68
N THR A 97 -15.19 5.88 2.14
CA THR A 97 -16.06 5.69 0.98
C THR A 97 -17.40 5.02 1.29
N LEU A 98 -17.51 4.31 2.40
CA LEU A 98 -18.73 3.58 2.76
C LEU A 98 -19.60 4.40 3.70
N ASP A 99 -20.92 4.27 3.53
CA ASP A 99 -21.86 4.78 4.52
C ASP A 99 -21.81 3.96 5.83
N PRO A 100 -22.38 4.44 6.94
CA PRO A 100 -22.30 3.75 8.23
C PRO A 100 -22.82 2.30 8.23
N ASN A 101 -23.87 1.99 7.47
CA ASN A 101 -24.43 0.63 7.38
C ASN A 101 -23.53 -0.28 6.54
N GLU A 102 -23.05 0.22 5.40
CA GLU A 102 -22.08 -0.48 4.55
C GLU A 102 -20.78 -0.76 5.30
N LEU A 103 -20.26 0.22 6.03
CA LEU A 103 -19.06 0.10 6.85
C LEU A 103 -19.25 -0.93 7.97
N ALA A 104 -20.41 -0.95 8.63
CA ALA A 104 -20.71 -1.94 9.66
C ALA A 104 -20.74 -3.36 9.11
N LEU A 105 -21.30 -3.57 7.92
CA LEU A 105 -21.30 -4.87 7.25
C LEU A 105 -19.89 -5.28 6.83
N TYR A 106 -19.16 -4.34 6.23
CA TYR A 106 -17.77 -4.51 5.84
C TYR A 106 -16.89 -4.94 7.03
N GLU A 107 -17.00 -4.27 8.18
CA GLU A 107 -16.24 -4.59 9.40
C GLU A 107 -16.55 -6.00 9.92
N ARG A 108 -17.80 -6.47 9.81
CA ARG A 108 -18.15 -7.86 10.18
C ARG A 108 -17.41 -8.87 9.31
N VAL A 109 -17.34 -8.63 7.99
CA VAL A 109 -16.56 -9.49 7.08
C VAL A 109 -15.09 -9.43 7.43
N TYR A 110 -14.55 -8.23 7.62
CA TYR A 110 -13.14 -8.03 7.99
C TYR A 110 -12.77 -8.79 9.26
N GLN A 111 -13.59 -8.73 10.31
CA GLN A 111 -13.35 -9.43 11.58
C GLN A 111 -13.31 -10.96 11.44
N HIS A 112 -14.03 -11.52 10.47
CA HIS A 112 -14.00 -12.96 10.20
C HIS A 112 -12.77 -13.40 9.40
N LEU A 113 -12.22 -12.51 8.57
CA LEU A 113 -11.07 -12.82 7.70
C LEU A 113 -9.72 -12.45 8.33
N GLY A 114 -9.64 -11.29 8.99
CA GLY A 114 -8.42 -10.70 9.52
C GLY A 114 -7.57 -11.63 10.40
N PRO A 115 -8.15 -12.39 11.36
CA PRO A 115 -7.38 -13.30 12.21
C PRO A 115 -6.64 -14.42 11.47
N ARG A 116 -6.99 -14.68 10.21
CA ARG A 116 -6.38 -15.73 9.36
C ARG A 116 -5.32 -15.17 8.41
N VAL A 117 -4.98 -13.89 8.52
CA VAL A 117 -3.98 -13.21 7.68
C VAL A 117 -2.68 -13.07 8.44
N MET A 118 -1.56 -13.31 7.76
CA MET A 118 -0.23 -13.16 8.33
C MET A 118 0.12 -11.68 8.52
N LYS A 119 0.75 -11.37 9.66
CA LYS A 119 1.32 -10.05 9.91
C LYS A 119 2.69 -9.93 9.23
N PRO A 120 3.02 -8.78 8.61
CA PRO A 120 4.35 -8.56 8.06
C PRO A 120 5.41 -8.45 9.17
N ASP A 121 6.66 -8.74 8.83
CA ASP A 121 7.81 -8.47 9.69
C ASP A 121 8.21 -6.98 9.68
N LEU A 122 7.79 -6.25 8.63
CA LEU A 122 8.03 -4.83 8.43
C LEU A 122 6.99 -4.24 7.48
N VAL A 123 6.45 -3.08 7.83
CA VAL A 123 5.73 -2.21 6.91
C VAL A 123 6.60 -1.01 6.52
N ILE A 124 6.69 -0.73 5.23
CA ILE A 124 7.30 0.47 4.66
C ILE A 124 6.17 1.39 4.22
N TYR A 125 5.92 2.47 4.95
CA TYR A 125 4.92 3.47 4.59
C TYR A 125 5.55 4.62 3.79
N LEU A 126 5.18 4.71 2.53
CA LEU A 126 5.61 5.77 1.62
C LEU A 126 4.68 6.97 1.73
N GLN A 127 5.27 8.15 1.86
CA GLN A 127 4.60 9.44 1.78
C GLN A 127 5.12 10.20 0.56
N ALA A 128 4.28 11.08 0.01
CA ALA A 128 4.71 12.12 -0.90
C ALA A 128 3.75 13.31 -0.81
N ARG A 129 4.23 14.49 -1.23
CA ARG A 129 3.37 15.67 -1.37
C ARG A 129 2.27 15.42 -2.41
N LEU A 130 1.12 16.06 -2.22
CA LEU A 130 -0.07 15.88 -3.06
C LEU A 130 0.19 16.20 -4.54
N ASP A 131 0.95 17.26 -4.82
CA ASP A 131 1.35 17.64 -6.18
C ASP A 131 2.18 16.55 -6.88
N VAL A 132 3.11 15.92 -6.15
CA VAL A 132 3.91 14.78 -6.63
C VAL A 132 3.02 13.57 -6.92
N LEU A 133 2.07 13.25 -6.03
CA LEU A 133 1.14 12.13 -6.23
C LEU A 133 0.27 12.34 -7.48
N LEU A 134 -0.31 13.54 -7.63
CA LEU A 134 -1.11 13.90 -8.80
C LEU A 134 -0.30 13.80 -10.10
N ALA A 135 0.95 14.29 -10.09
CA ALA A 135 1.83 14.19 -11.25
C ALA A 135 2.12 12.72 -11.62
N ARG A 136 2.39 11.85 -10.63
CA ARG A 136 2.63 10.41 -10.85
C ARG A 136 1.39 9.68 -11.36
N ILE A 137 0.20 9.98 -10.82
CA ILE A 137 -1.08 9.41 -11.29
C ILE A 137 -1.34 9.80 -12.74
N ARG A 138 -1.17 11.09 -13.09
CA ARG A 138 -1.32 11.59 -14.46
C ARG A 138 -0.34 10.91 -15.42
N LYS A 139 0.93 10.76 -15.03
CA LYS A 139 1.95 10.06 -15.83
C LYS A 139 1.60 8.59 -16.08
N ARG A 140 0.98 7.91 -15.10
CA ARG A 140 0.56 6.50 -15.22
C ARG A 140 -0.59 6.30 -16.21
N GLY A 141 -1.47 7.29 -16.35
CA GLY A 141 -2.42 7.36 -17.47
C GLY A 141 -3.53 6.29 -17.51
N ARG A 142 -3.88 5.65 -16.39
CA ARG A 142 -5.01 4.70 -16.35
C ARG A 142 -6.32 5.41 -16.68
N ASP A 143 -7.13 4.83 -17.56
CA ASP A 143 -8.32 5.50 -18.11
C ASP A 143 -9.34 5.91 -17.05
N PHE A 144 -9.51 5.09 -16.01
CA PHE A 144 -10.40 5.37 -14.89
C PHE A 144 -9.85 6.43 -13.91
N GLU A 145 -8.57 6.83 -14.03
CA GLU A 145 -7.93 7.86 -13.18
C GLU A 145 -7.92 9.24 -13.87
N ARG A 146 -8.43 9.39 -15.09
CA ARG A 146 -8.37 10.67 -15.85
C ARG A 146 -9.16 11.81 -15.20
N LYS A 147 -10.19 11.50 -14.42
CA LYS A 147 -10.98 12.46 -13.61
C LYS A 147 -10.68 12.33 -12.11
N PHE A 148 -9.42 12.04 -11.75
CA PHE A 148 -9.06 11.89 -10.34
C PHE A 148 -9.29 13.20 -9.58
N ASP A 149 -10.12 13.13 -8.56
CA ASP A 149 -10.44 14.23 -7.67
C ASP A 149 -9.26 14.47 -6.71
N ALA A 150 -8.69 15.68 -6.77
CA ALA A 150 -7.56 16.07 -5.94
C ALA A 150 -7.95 16.20 -4.46
N GLU A 151 -9.18 16.59 -4.16
CA GLU A 151 -9.70 16.71 -2.79
C GLU A 151 -9.81 15.32 -2.16
N TYR A 152 -10.34 14.36 -2.92
CA TYR A 152 -10.35 12.95 -2.53
C TYR A 152 -8.94 12.39 -2.29
N LEU A 153 -7.96 12.70 -3.17
CA LEU A 153 -6.58 12.25 -2.94
C LEU A 153 -5.97 12.88 -1.68
N ALA A 154 -6.29 14.14 -1.42
CA ALA A 154 -5.83 14.85 -0.23
C ALA A 154 -6.43 14.22 1.04
N GLU A 155 -7.73 13.93 1.04
CA GLU A 155 -8.41 13.23 2.13
C GLU A 155 -7.82 11.85 2.35
N LEU A 156 -7.66 11.05 1.30
CA LEU A 156 -7.04 9.74 1.38
C LEU A 156 -5.63 9.82 1.98
N SER A 157 -4.82 10.78 1.53
CA SER A 157 -3.46 10.98 2.05
C SER A 157 -3.45 11.34 3.54
N ARG A 158 -4.42 12.16 4.01
CA ARG A 158 -4.58 12.48 5.43
C ARG A 158 -4.97 11.24 6.25
N THR A 159 -5.97 10.47 5.81
CA THR A 159 -6.41 9.27 6.52
C THR A 159 -5.31 8.20 6.59
N TYR A 160 -4.50 8.08 5.53
CA TYR A 160 -3.30 7.23 5.53
C TYR A 160 -2.29 7.67 6.59
N ASN A 161 -2.00 8.97 6.69
CA ASN A 161 -1.10 9.50 7.72
C ASN A 161 -1.64 9.22 9.13
N ASP A 162 -2.93 9.45 9.36
CA ASP A 162 -3.56 9.22 10.66
C ASP A 162 -3.52 7.75 11.06
N PHE A 163 -3.75 6.84 10.11
CA PHE A 163 -3.66 5.40 10.32
C PHE A 163 -2.23 4.99 10.72
N PHE A 164 -1.23 5.37 9.91
CA PHE A 164 0.16 4.97 10.14
C PHE A 164 0.81 5.68 11.33
N HIS A 165 0.32 6.85 11.72
CA HIS A 165 0.73 7.51 12.97
C HIS A 165 0.34 6.68 14.21
N ARG A 166 -0.77 5.93 14.14
CA ARG A 166 -1.26 5.09 15.25
C ARG A 166 -0.89 3.62 15.10
N TYR A 167 -0.19 3.26 14.03
CA TYR A 167 0.13 1.88 13.72
C TYR A 167 1.22 1.34 14.65
N ASP A 168 0.90 0.27 15.37
CA ASP A 168 1.79 -0.37 16.34
C ASP A 168 1.87 -1.91 16.18
N GLU A 169 1.21 -2.48 15.17
CA GLU A 169 1.11 -3.92 15.03
C GLU A 169 2.44 -4.60 14.68
N THR A 170 3.29 -3.93 13.88
CA THR A 170 4.58 -4.43 13.40
C THR A 170 5.57 -3.27 13.23
N PRO A 171 6.89 -3.51 13.09
CA PRO A 171 7.85 -2.46 12.79
C PRO A 171 7.43 -1.64 11.57
N LEU A 172 7.62 -0.32 11.64
CA LEU A 172 7.18 0.63 10.63
C LEU A 172 8.35 1.52 10.19
N LEU A 173 8.66 1.54 8.90
CA LEU A 173 9.56 2.51 8.29
C LEU A 173 8.73 3.51 7.46
N VAL A 174 8.75 4.77 7.86
CA VAL A 174 8.11 5.86 7.10
C VAL A 174 9.15 6.52 6.19
N ILE A 175 8.86 6.61 4.90
CA ILE A 175 9.75 7.18 3.89
C ILE A 175 9.04 8.29 3.13
N ASN A 176 9.62 9.49 3.12
CA ASN A 176 9.18 10.55 2.22
C ASN A 176 9.84 10.37 0.84
N THR A 177 9.02 10.18 -0.19
CA THR A 177 9.44 9.92 -1.57
C THR A 177 9.24 11.12 -2.50
N SER A 178 8.99 12.31 -1.95
CA SER A 178 8.67 13.51 -2.75
C SER A 178 9.83 13.96 -3.61
N ASP A 179 11.05 13.83 -3.11
CA ASP A 179 12.27 14.38 -3.72
C ASP A 179 13.31 13.30 -4.06
N ILE A 180 12.89 12.04 -4.10
CA ILE A 180 13.68 10.90 -4.57
C ILE A 180 12.99 10.16 -5.70
N ASP A 181 13.82 9.52 -6.53
CA ASP A 181 13.40 8.63 -7.59
C ASP A 181 14.13 7.29 -7.48
N PHE A 182 13.70 6.44 -6.55
CA PHE A 182 14.26 5.09 -6.39
C PHE A 182 13.96 4.15 -7.58
N VAL A 183 13.25 4.62 -8.61
CA VAL A 183 13.00 3.87 -9.84
C VAL A 183 14.10 4.12 -10.86
N GLU A 184 14.52 5.38 -11.00
CA GLU A 184 15.50 5.82 -12.00
C GLU A 184 16.89 6.13 -11.40
N SER A 185 17.00 6.27 -10.07
CA SER A 185 18.25 6.56 -9.34
C SER A 185 18.69 5.36 -8.50
N ASP A 186 19.73 4.66 -8.98
CA ASP A 186 20.37 3.57 -8.22
C ASP A 186 20.89 4.07 -6.86
N ARG A 187 21.38 5.32 -6.80
CA ARG A 187 21.84 5.94 -5.56
C ARG A 187 20.71 6.06 -4.54
N ASP A 188 19.55 6.58 -4.94
CA ASP A 188 18.40 6.77 -4.05
C ASP A 188 17.91 5.42 -3.54
N PHE A 189 17.93 4.40 -4.41
CA PHE A 189 17.59 3.03 -4.04
C PHE A 189 18.59 2.43 -3.05
N GLU A 190 19.91 2.59 -3.26
CA GLU A 190 20.92 2.12 -2.31
C GLU A 190 20.82 2.79 -0.93
N GLU A 191 20.53 4.09 -0.89
CA GLU A 191 20.29 4.78 0.38
C GLU A 191 19.07 4.22 1.12
N LEU A 192 17.99 3.88 0.38
CA LEU A 192 16.82 3.20 0.93
C LEU A 192 17.18 1.79 1.46
N ILE A 193 17.95 0.99 0.73
CA ILE A 193 18.41 -0.33 1.19
C ILE A 193 19.25 -0.22 2.47
N ARG A 194 20.13 0.78 2.56
CA ARG A 194 20.91 1.06 3.77
C ARG A 194 19.99 1.37 4.96
N ALA A 195 18.95 2.18 4.76
CA ALA A 195 17.97 2.47 5.79
C ALA A 195 17.26 1.19 6.27
N LEU A 196 16.83 0.31 5.35
CA LEU A 196 16.19 -0.97 5.67
C LEU A 196 17.08 -1.89 6.51
N GLY A 197 18.38 -1.91 6.25
CA GLY A 197 19.35 -2.73 6.99
C GLY A 197 19.53 -2.30 8.46
N SER A 198 19.14 -1.08 8.81
CA SER A 198 19.31 -0.49 10.15
C SER A 198 18.05 -0.55 11.03
N ILE A 199 16.97 -1.15 10.51
CA ILE A 199 15.66 -1.14 11.18
C ILE A 199 15.70 -1.92 12.50
N LYS A 200 15.21 -1.25 13.55
CA LYS A 200 14.92 -1.83 14.87
C LYS A 200 13.41 -1.93 15.07
N ALA A 201 12.98 -2.51 16.20
CA ALA A 201 11.57 -2.49 16.58
C ALA A 201 11.05 -1.04 16.72
N GLY A 202 9.75 -0.85 16.44
CA GLY A 202 9.06 0.44 16.52
C GLY A 202 8.97 1.21 15.20
N THR A 203 8.59 2.49 15.30
CA THR A 203 8.46 3.40 14.15
C THR A 203 9.75 4.15 13.90
N GLN A 204 10.21 4.15 12.65
CA GLN A 204 11.38 4.89 12.20
C GLN A 204 11.01 5.79 11.03
N TYR A 205 11.62 6.97 11.00
CA TYR A 205 11.41 7.96 9.94
C TYR A 205 12.70 8.09 9.14
N TYR A 206 12.58 7.98 7.82
CA TYR A 206 13.67 8.20 6.88
C TYR A 206 13.26 9.29 5.89
N GLN A 207 14.03 10.38 5.92
CA GLN A 207 13.91 11.46 4.96
C GLN A 207 15.18 11.45 4.11
N PRO A 208 15.10 11.00 2.85
CA PRO A 208 16.26 11.02 1.97
C PRO A 208 16.70 12.47 1.73
N LEU A 209 18.01 12.68 1.58
CA LEU A 209 18.54 13.95 1.11
C LEU A 209 18.26 14.00 -0.40
N GLY A 210 17.19 14.68 -0.78
CA GLY A 210 16.69 14.68 -2.16
C GLY A 210 17.78 15.04 -3.19
N THR A 211 17.68 14.46 -4.38
CA THR A 211 18.64 14.66 -5.49
C THR A 211 18.48 16.02 -6.17
N ARG A 212 17.50 16.83 -5.78
CA ARG A 212 17.24 18.17 -6.33
C ARG A 212 17.81 19.25 -5.41
N ALA A 213 19.07 19.60 -5.66
CA ALA A 213 19.60 20.94 -5.39
C ALA A 213 19.40 21.82 -6.64
#